data_AF-A0A2N0NWH1-F1
#
_entry.id   AF-A0A2N0NWH1-F1
#
_cell.length_a   1.000
_cell.length_b   1.000
_cell.length_c   1.000
_cell.angle_alpha   90.00
_cell.angle_beta   90.00
_cell.angle_gamma   90.00
#
_symmetry.space_group_name_H-M   'P 1'
#
loop_
_entity.id
_entity.type
_entity.pdbx_description
1 polymer ?
#
loop_
_entity_poly.entity_id
_entity_poly.type
_entity_poly.pdbx_seq_one_letter_code
_entity_poly.pdbx_strand_id
1 'polypeptide(L)'
;MPSYLPVEVIDIIISHIDKSDSSILLNVSLINREWCLIGILHLWKNPFIKINSKARFKVYSKIITILLSHLDDRTQSFLKVKDSFDKLIS
;
A
#
# COMPACT_ATOMS: atom_id res chain seq x y z
N MET A 1 14.12 16.62 -26.44
CA MET A 1 13.01 15.64 -26.32
C MET A 1 13.04 15.09 -24.92
N PRO A 2 11.91 14.97 -24.20
CA PRO A 2 11.92 14.20 -22.95
C PRO A 2 12.21 12.76 -23.33
N SER A 3 13.37 12.25 -22.91
CA SER A 3 13.73 10.85 -23.07
C SER A 3 12.90 10.05 -22.06
N TYR A 4 11.80 9.47 -22.52
CA TYR A 4 11.02 8.53 -21.72
C TYR A 4 11.79 7.21 -21.65
N LEU A 5 12.09 6.77 -20.43
CA LEU A 5 12.65 5.44 -20.20
C LEU A 5 11.55 4.40 -20.49
N PRO A 6 11.86 3.29 -21.17
CA PRO A 6 10.92 2.19 -21.28
C PRO A 6 10.47 1.70 -19.90
N VAL A 7 9.22 1.24 -19.82
CA VAL A 7 8.59 0.80 -18.57
C VAL A 7 9.38 -0.34 -17.93
N GLU A 8 9.96 -1.23 -18.73
CA GLU A 8 10.80 -2.34 -18.29
C GLU A 8 12.07 -1.83 -17.60
N VAL A 9 12.64 -0.73 -18.10
CA VAL A 9 13.82 -0.11 -17.50
C VAL A 9 13.48 0.54 -16.17
N ILE A 10 12.32 1.21 -16.09
CA ILE A 10 11.79 1.77 -14.82
C ILE A 10 11.59 0.64 -13.80
N ASP A 11 10.99 -0.48 -14.20
CA ASP A 11 10.78 -1.64 -13.33
C ASP A 11 12.09 -2.22 -12.81
N ILE A 12 13.10 -2.36 -13.69
CA ILE A 12 14.44 -2.80 -13.31
C ILE A 12 15.06 -1.83 -12.29
N ILE A 13 15.00 -0.52 -12.52
CA ILE A 13 15.54 0.48 -11.58
C ILE A 13 14.87 0.34 -10.22
N ILE A 14 13.54 0.27 -10.18
CA ILE A 14 12.78 0.20 -8.93
C ILE A 14 13.04 -1.13 -8.21
N SER A 15 13.24 -2.23 -8.94
CA SER A 15 13.52 -3.54 -8.35
C SER A 15 14.83 -3.62 -7.56
N HIS A 16 15.76 -2.70 -7.80
CA HIS A 16 17.03 -2.59 -7.05
C HIS A 16 16.90 -1.80 -5.75
N ILE A 17 15.77 -1.13 -5.52
CA ILE A 17 15.50 -0.43 -4.25
C ILE A 17 15.20 -1.48 -3.18
N ASP A 18 15.80 -1.32 -2.00
CA ASP A 18 15.52 -2.19 -0.86
C ASP A 18 14.01 -2.15 -0.54
N LYS A 19 13.38 -3.32 -0.46
CA LYS A 19 11.94 -3.47 -0.16
C LYS A 19 11.56 -2.86 1.18
N SER A 20 12.50 -2.73 2.11
CA SER A 20 12.31 -2.08 3.40
C SER A 20 12.37 -0.55 3.31
N ASP A 21 12.87 0.04 2.23
CA ASP A 21 12.95 1.50 2.03
C ASP A 21 11.69 2.06 1.33
N SER A 22 10.59 2.07 2.09
CA SER A 22 9.31 2.62 1.65
C SER A 22 9.37 4.10 1.28
N SER A 23 10.33 4.86 1.83
CA SER A 23 10.50 6.28 1.53
C SER A 23 11.00 6.50 0.10
N ILE A 24 12.02 5.75 -0.31
CA ILE A 24 12.53 5.85 -1.68
C ILE A 24 11.48 5.38 -2.68
N LEU A 25 10.78 4.26 -2.40
CA LEU A 25 9.69 3.77 -3.27
C LEU A 25 8.55 4.79 -3.41
N LEU A 26 8.21 5.50 -2.34
CA LEU A 26 7.22 6.58 -2.40
C LEU A 26 7.71 7.74 -3.27
N ASN A 27 8.95 8.19 -3.07
CA ASN A 27 9.52 9.31 -3.83
C ASN A 27 9.58 9.02 -5.33
N VAL A 28 9.97 7.80 -5.70
CA VAL A 28 9.97 7.31 -7.08
C VAL A 28 8.57 7.41 -7.70
N SER A 29 7.53 7.10 -6.94
CA SER A 29 6.14 7.15 -7.41
C SER A 29 5.65 8.58 -7.71
N LEU A 30 6.38 9.61 -7.27
CA LEU A 30 6.01 11.02 -7.46
C LEU A 30 6.68 11.68 -8.67
N ILE A 31 7.54 10.97 -9.40
CA ILE A 31 8.29 11.52 -10.54
C ILE A 31 7.36 11.90 -11.70
N ASN A 32 6.57 10.93 -12.20
CA ASN A 32 5.57 11.12 -13.24
C ASN A 32 4.59 9.94 -13.26
N ARG A 33 3.64 9.93 -14.21
CA ARG A 33 2.61 8.88 -14.31
C ARG A 33 3.17 7.46 -14.51
N GLU A 34 4.20 7.28 -15.34
CA GLU A 34 4.78 5.95 -15.61
C GLU A 34 5.50 5.40 -14.38
N TRP A 35 6.32 6.23 -13.75
CA TRP A 35 7.02 5.89 -12.51
C TRP A 35 6.05 5.66 -11.35
N CYS A 36 4.92 6.39 -11.31
CA CYS A 36 3.86 6.16 -10.34
C CYS A 36 3.23 4.77 -10.50
N LEU A 37 2.84 4.39 -11.72
CA LEU A 37 2.21 3.10 -11.97
C LEU A 37 3.10 1.93 -11.53
N ILE A 38 4.40 1.98 -11.84
CA ILE A 38 5.34 0.93 -11.45
C ILE A 38 5.72 1.02 -9.97
N GLY A 39 6.01 2.23 -9.47
CA GLY A 39 6.39 2.46 -8.07
C GLY A 39 5.32 2.00 -7.08
N ILE A 40 4.05 2.27 -7.36
CA ILE A 40 2.93 1.80 -6.55
C ILE A 40 2.88 0.27 -6.51
N LEU A 41 3.11 -0.44 -7.63
CA LEU A 41 3.15 -1.91 -7.62
C LEU A 41 4.23 -2.44 -6.68
N HIS A 42 5.43 -1.85 -6.68
CA HIS A 42 6.50 -2.26 -5.76
C HIS A 42 6.22 -1.88 -4.31
N LEU A 43 5.67 -0.69 -4.06
CA LEU A 43 5.27 -0.25 -2.71
C LEU A 43 4.24 -1.21 -2.10
N TRP A 44 3.28 -1.66 -2.92
CA TRP A 44 2.21 -2.56 -2.50
C TRP A 44 2.55 -4.05 -2.58
N LYS A 45 3.76 -4.45 -3.00
CA LYS A 45 4.22 -5.84 -2.86
C LYS A 45 4.21 -6.27 -1.40
N ASN A 46 4.45 -5.34 -0.47
CA ASN A 46 4.36 -5.61 0.95
C ASN A 46 3.85 -4.36 1.70
N PRO A 47 2.52 -4.12 1.68
CA PRO A 47 1.93 -2.85 2.14
C PRO A 47 2.04 -2.64 3.65
N PHE A 48 2.52 -3.65 4.39
CA PHE A 48 2.57 -3.67 5.84
C PHE A 48 3.96 -4.03 6.43
N ILE A 49 5.09 -3.91 5.70
CA ILE A 49 6.43 -4.40 6.15
C ILE A 49 6.86 -3.92 7.55
N LYS A 50 6.29 -2.84 8.09
CA LYS A 50 6.74 -2.25 9.36
C LYS A 50 5.62 -2.05 10.38
N ILE A 51 4.74 -3.03 10.60
CA ILE A 51 3.71 -2.95 11.68
C ILE A 51 4.29 -3.12 13.10
N ASN A 52 5.60 -2.93 13.30
CA ASN A 52 6.22 -3.16 14.62
C ASN A 52 5.91 -2.03 15.63
N SER A 53 5.06 -1.05 15.30
CA SER A 53 4.61 -0.04 16.26
C SER A 53 3.09 0.04 16.36
N LYS A 54 2.60 0.15 17.60
CA LYS A 54 1.17 0.32 17.94
C LYS A 54 0.53 1.50 17.20
N ALA A 55 1.28 2.58 17.01
CA ALA A 55 0.84 3.75 16.24
C ALA A 55 0.58 3.43 14.76
N ARG A 56 1.47 2.66 14.11
CA ARG A 56 1.29 2.25 12.71
C ARG A 56 0.14 1.26 12.56
N PHE A 57 0.00 0.32 13.49
CA PHE A 57 -1.15 -0.59 13.52
C PHE A 57 -2.49 0.18 13.54
N LYS A 58 -2.60 1.25 14.33
CA LYS A 58 -3.82 2.09 14.38
C LYS A 58 -4.12 2.83 13.07
N VAL A 59 -3.09 3.22 12.31
CA VAL A 59 -3.28 3.83 10.98
C VAL A 59 -3.73 2.79 9.98
N TYR A 60 -3.06 1.63 9.94
CA TYR A 60 -3.44 0.54 9.04
C TYR A 60 -4.82 -0.03 9.35
N SER A 61 -5.20 -0.15 10.63
CA SER A 61 -6.53 -0.61 11.01
C SER A 61 -7.62 0.30 10.45
N LYS A 62 -7.43 1.63 10.48
CA LYS A 62 -8.36 2.57 9.83
C LYS A 62 -8.47 2.37 8.33
N ILE A 63 -7.35 2.19 7.62
CA ILE A 63 -7.35 1.95 6.17
C ILE A 63 -8.06 0.64 5.86
N ILE A 64 -7.75 -0.44 6.59
CA ILE A 64 -8.40 -1.74 6.45
C ILE A 64 -9.90 -1.62 6.73
N THR A 65 -10.30 -0.90 7.79
CA THR A 65 -11.71 -0.62 8.11
C THR A 65 -12.45 0.02 6.95
N ILE A 66 -11.87 1.05 6.34
CA ILE A 66 -12.46 1.74 5.19
C ILE A 66 -12.57 0.78 4.00
N LEU A 67 -11.54 0.00 3.71
CA LEU A 67 -11.60 -0.98 2.61
C LEU A 67 -12.70 -2.01 2.84
N LEU A 68 -12.82 -2.53 4.08
CA LEU A 68 -13.84 -3.51 4.45
C LEU A 68 -15.26 -2.93 4.39
N SER A 69 -15.46 -1.65 4.67
CA SER A 69 -16.79 -1.02 4.62
C SER A 69 -17.34 -0.87 3.20
N HIS A 70 -16.50 -1.02 2.17
CA HIS A 70 -16.91 -0.97 0.77
C HIS A 70 -17.19 -2.36 0.17
N LEU A 71 -17.01 -3.43 0.95
CA LEU A 71 -17.39 -4.78 0.53
C LEU A 71 -18.91 -4.96 0.62
N ASP A 72 -19.47 -5.91 -0.12
CA ASP A 72 -20.89 -6.24 -0.03
C ASP A 72 -21.25 -6.86 1.33
N ASP A 73 -22.52 -6.75 1.74
CA ASP A 73 -23.00 -7.17 3.05
C ASP A 73 -22.73 -8.66 3.34
N ARG A 74 -22.77 -9.51 2.31
CA ARG A 74 -22.49 -10.94 2.45
C ARG A 74 -21.03 -11.15 2.79
N THR A 75 -20.12 -10.47 2.10
CA THR A 75 -18.68 -10.52 2.36
C THR A 75 -18.32 -9.94 3.72
N GLN A 76 -18.93 -8.81 4.10
CA GLN A 76 -18.71 -8.21 5.42
C GLN A 76 -19.18 -9.12 6.57
N SER A 77 -20.32 -9.80 6.39
CA SER A 77 -20.86 -10.76 7.36
C SER A 77 -19.97 -11.99 7.49
N PHE A 78 -19.49 -12.56 6.37
CA PHE A 78 -18.57 -13.69 6.36
C PHE A 78 -17.26 -13.36 7.11
N LEU A 79 -16.72 -12.17 6.90
CA LEU A 79 -15.48 -11.72 7.52
C LEU A 79 -15.65 -11.26 8.99
N LYS A 80 -16.86 -11.29 9.56
CA LYS A 80 -17.18 -10.83 10.94
C LYS A 80 -16.65 -9.42 11.23
N VAL A 81 -16.76 -8.56 10.23
CA VAL A 81 -16.17 -7.22 10.22
C VAL A 81 -16.77 -6.34 11.33
N LYS A 82 -18.07 -6.46 11.61
CA LYS A 82 -18.80 -5.71 12.65
C LYS A 82 -18.24 -5.93 14.06
N ASP A 83 -17.98 -7.17 14.47
CA ASP A 83 -17.50 -7.49 15.83
C ASP A 83 -16.04 -7.05 16.08
N SER A 84 -15.29 -6.84 15.00
CA SER A 84 -13.87 -6.49 15.04
C SER A 84 -13.63 -4.98 15.18
N PHE A 85 -14.58 -4.15 14.74
CA PHE A 85 -14.47 -2.69 14.80
C PHE A 85 -14.61 -2.13 16.21
N ASP A 86 -15.53 -2.67 17.00
CA ASP A 86 -15.80 -2.19 18.37
C ASP A 86 -14.60 -2.41 19.31
N LYS A 87 -13.79 -3.45 19.05
CA LYS A 87 -12.57 -3.75 19.83
C LYS A 87 -11.34 -2.92 19.43
N LEU A 88 -11.33 -2.31 18.24
CA LEU A 88 -10.19 -1.52 17.74
C LEU A 88 -10.25 -0.04 18.16
N ILE A 89 -11.43 0.43 18.57
CA ILE A 89 -11.70 1.83 18.98
C ILE A 89 -11.73 1.97 20.52
N SER A 90 -11.94 0.87 21.24
CA SER A 90 -11.74 0.73 22.69
C SER A 90 -10.27 0.77 23.11
#